data_AF-A0A4R9AJF2-F1
#
_entry.id   AF-A0A4R9AJF2-F1
#
_cell.length_a   1.000
_cell.length_b   1.000
_cell.length_c   1.000
_cell.angle_alpha   90.00
_cell.angle_beta   90.00
_cell.angle_gamma   90.00
#
_symmetry.space_group_name_H-M   'P 1'
#
loop_
_entity.id
_entity.type
_entity.pdbx_description
1 polymer ?
#
loop_
_entity_poly.entity_id
_entity_poly.type
_entity_poly.pdbx_seq_one_letter_code
_entity_poly.pdbx_strand_id
1 'polypeptide(L)'
;MRVVQLTPPGSACSIAIGVGFSDPQAAPVQNLRLVVDDVEATREALLENGVAVSDVSDMGGGVRYAFFSDPDGNSWALQQISR
;
A
#
# COMPACT_ATOMS: atom_id res chain seq x y z
N MET A 1 -12.47 10.84 -18.36
CA MET A 1 -11.53 9.89 -17.72
C MET A 1 -10.40 10.69 -17.11
N ARG A 2 -10.12 10.51 -15.81
CA ARG A 2 -8.98 11.12 -15.12
C ARG A 2 -8.28 10.02 -14.34
N VAL A 3 -7.01 9.77 -14.64
CA VAL A 3 -6.25 8.66 -14.06
C VAL A 3 -4.86 9.15 -13.73
N VAL A 4 -4.38 8.79 -12.54
CA VAL A 4 -2.98 8.87 -12.15
C VAL A 4 -2.45 7.43 -12.11
N GLN A 5 -1.35 7.20 -12.82
CA GLN A 5 -0.65 5.92 -12.76
C GLN A 5 0.61 6.08 -11.91
N LEU A 6 0.78 5.16 -10.96
CA LEU A 6 1.94 5.04 -10.11
C LEU A 6 2.66 3.75 -10.50
N THR A 7 3.91 3.86 -10.93
CA THR A 7 4.76 2.70 -11.25
C THR A 7 5.95 2.72 -10.29
N PRO A 8 5.92 1.93 -9.20
CA PRO A 8 7.03 1.89 -8.24
C PRO A 8 8.35 1.53 -8.94
N PRO A 9 9.46 2.20 -8.61
CA PRO A 9 10.77 1.87 -9.18
C PRO A 9 11.10 0.39 -8.98
N GLY A 10 11.57 -0.28 -10.05
CA GLY A 10 11.91 -1.71 -10.01
C GLY A 10 10.71 -2.66 -10.07
N SER A 11 9.46 -2.16 -10.06
CA SER A 11 8.27 -3.00 -10.22
C SER A 11 7.87 -3.14 -11.70
N ALA A 12 7.51 -4.35 -12.11
CA ALA A 12 6.85 -4.60 -13.38
C ALA A 12 5.33 -4.28 -13.35
N CYS A 13 4.79 -3.97 -12.18
CA CYS A 13 3.36 -3.70 -11.96
C CYS A 13 3.12 -2.21 -11.71
N SER A 14 1.99 -1.70 -12.20
CA SER A 14 1.54 -0.32 -11.99
C SER A 14 0.20 -0.29 -11.26
N ILE A 15 -0.01 0.76 -10.48
CA ILE A 15 -1.26 1.06 -9.78
C ILE A 15 -1.91 2.23 -10.51
N ALA A 16 -3.16 2.06 -10.94
CA ALA A 16 -3.94 3.13 -11.55
C ALA A 16 -5.03 3.59 -10.58
N ILE A 17 -5.07 4.89 -10.28
CA ILE A 17 -6.07 5.52 -9.40
C ILE A 17 -6.81 6.57 -10.24
N GLY A 18 -8.14 6.54 -10.25
CA GLY A 18 -8.91 7.54 -10.97
C GLY A 18 -10.36 7.17 -11.22
N VAL A 19 -11.02 8.00 -12.03
CA VAL A 19 -12.46 7.89 -12.31
C VAL A 19 -12.74 7.56 -13.77
N GLY A 20 -13.74 6.69 -13.98
CA GLY A 20 -14.29 6.36 -15.29
C GLY A 20 -13.70 5.14 -15.98
N PHE A 21 -13.01 4.24 -15.26
CA PHE A 21 -12.52 2.96 -15.78
C PHE A 21 -12.86 1.75 -14.89
N SER A 22 -13.20 1.96 -13.62
CA SER A 22 -13.80 0.98 -12.72
C SER A 22 -15.27 1.30 -12.44
N ASP A 23 -16.04 0.30 -12.04
CA ASP A 23 -17.41 0.48 -11.54
C ASP A 23 -17.38 1.24 -10.20
N PRO A 24 -18.07 2.39 -10.05
CA PRO A 24 -18.14 3.12 -8.78
C PRO A 24 -18.77 2.35 -7.62
N GLN A 25 -19.48 1.25 -7.89
CA GLN A 25 -20.09 0.37 -6.88
C GLN A 25 -19.27 -0.90 -6.64
N ALA A 26 -18.07 -1.01 -7.23
CA ALA A 26 -17.19 -2.13 -6.97
C ALA A 26 -16.82 -2.20 -5.48
N ALA A 27 -16.70 -3.43 -4.97
CA ALA A 27 -16.21 -3.63 -3.61
C ALA A 27 -14.77 -3.10 -3.47
N PRO A 28 -14.39 -2.57 -2.29
CA PRO A 28 -13.04 -2.07 -2.08
C PRO A 28 -11.99 -3.18 -2.29
N VAL A 29 -10.89 -2.84 -2.95
CA VAL A 29 -9.77 -3.75 -3.19
C VAL A 29 -9.13 -4.11 -1.86
N GLN A 30 -8.85 -5.40 -1.66
CA GLN A 30 -8.27 -5.89 -0.42
C GLN A 30 -6.83 -6.39 -0.63
N ASN A 31 -5.97 -6.14 0.37
CA ASN A 31 -4.60 -6.65 0.46
C ASN A 31 -3.68 -6.25 -0.70
N LEU A 32 -3.79 -5.01 -1.19
CA LEU A 32 -2.84 -4.45 -2.16
C LEU A 32 -1.45 -4.38 -1.52
N ARG A 33 -0.46 -5.07 -2.10
CA ARG A 33 0.84 -5.24 -1.47
C ARG A 33 1.92 -4.36 -2.07
N LEU A 34 2.58 -3.60 -1.21
CA LEU A 34 3.74 -2.77 -1.51
C LEU A 34 4.95 -3.35 -0.80
N VAL A 35 5.93 -3.83 -1.56
CA VAL A 35 7.19 -4.29 -1.00
C VAL A 35 8.10 -3.09 -0.77
N VAL A 36 8.61 -2.95 0.45
CA VAL A 36 9.45 -1.83 0.89
C VAL A 36 10.73 -2.35 1.52
N ASP A 37 11.79 -1.56 1.44
CA ASP A 37 13.08 -1.91 2.03
C ASP A 37 13.05 -1.80 3.57
N ASP A 38 12.32 -0.81 4.09
CA ASP A 38 12.17 -0.53 5.53
C ASP A 38 10.71 -0.19 5.86
N VAL A 39 10.02 -1.10 6.54
CA VAL A 39 8.61 -0.94 6.91
C VAL A 39 8.43 0.09 8.04
N GLU A 40 9.38 0.22 8.96
CA GLU A 40 9.33 1.20 10.03
C GLU A 40 9.45 2.62 9.48
N ALA A 41 10.47 2.88 8.66
CA ALA A 41 10.67 4.19 8.04
C ALA A 41 9.50 4.58 7.13
N THR A 42 8.96 3.61 6.37
CA THR A 42 7.78 3.87 5.52
C THR A 42 6.55 4.19 6.37
N ARG A 43 6.34 3.47 7.47
CA ARG A 43 5.24 3.71 8.41
C ARG A 43 5.33 5.12 9.02
N GLU A 44 6.52 5.53 9.47
CA GLU A 44 6.74 6.87 10.02
C GLU A 44 6.40 7.95 8.99
N ALA A 45 6.92 7.84 7.77
CA ALA A 45 6.64 8.79 6.70
C ALA A 45 5.13 8.89 6.40
N LEU A 46 4.41 7.77 6.39
CA LEU A 46 2.96 7.76 6.17
C LEU A 46 2.20 8.43 7.32
N LEU A 47 2.57 8.14 8.57
CA LEU A 47 1.97 8.77 9.76
C LEU A 47 2.19 10.28 9.77
N GLU A 48 3.40 10.75 9.42
CA GLU A 48 3.72 12.18 9.29
C GLU A 48 2.87 12.88 8.22
N ASN A 49 2.50 12.15 7.16
CA ASN A 49 1.59 12.63 6.12
C ASN A 49 0.10 12.43 6.46
N GLY A 50 -0.23 12.04 7.70
CA GLY A 50 -1.60 11.92 8.18
C GLY A 50 -2.31 10.62 7.79
N VAL A 51 -1.59 9.62 7.28
CA VAL A 51 -2.15 8.30 6.99
C VAL A 51 -2.07 7.44 8.25
N ALA A 52 -3.22 6.94 8.72
CA ALA A 52 -3.24 6.00 9.83
C ALA A 52 -2.72 4.63 9.38
N VAL A 53 -1.62 4.19 10.01
CA VAL A 53 -0.98 2.89 9.73
C VAL A 53 -0.98 2.06 11.01
N SER A 54 -1.23 0.75 10.88
CA SER A 54 -1.11 -0.19 11.98
C SER A 54 0.31 -0.25 12.55
N ASP A 55 0.47 -0.87 13.71
CA ASP A 55 1.80 -1.27 14.18
C ASP A 55 2.44 -2.29 13.24
N VAL A 56 3.77 -2.38 13.31
CA VAL A 56 4.54 -3.36 12.55
C VAL A 56 4.40 -4.72 13.21
N SER A 57 4.02 -5.72 12.41
CA SER A 57 3.95 -7.12 12.81
C SER A 57 5.11 -7.89 12.20
N ASP A 58 5.94 -8.49 13.04
CA ASP A 58 7.01 -9.41 12.63
C ASP A 58 6.43 -10.83 12.50
N MET A 59 6.49 -11.37 11.28
CA MET A 59 5.98 -12.70 10.96
C MET A 59 7.08 -13.79 11.05
N GLY A 60 8.30 -13.41 11.44
CA GLY A 60 9.47 -14.27 11.42
C GLY A 60 10.04 -14.46 10.02
N GLY A 61 11.22 -15.08 9.94
CA GLY A 61 11.88 -15.38 8.66
C GLY A 61 12.26 -14.14 7.84
N GLY A 62 12.46 -13.00 8.49
CA GLY A 62 12.78 -11.74 7.84
C GLY A 62 11.58 -11.02 7.21
N VAL A 63 10.35 -11.47 7.46
CA VAL A 63 9.15 -10.85 6.88
C VAL A 63 8.43 -10.00 7.92
N ARG A 64 8.21 -8.73 7.60
CA ARG A 64 7.49 -7.77 8.45
C ARG A 64 6.39 -7.08 7.68
N TYR A 65 5.28 -6.75 8.37
CA TYR A 65 4.12 -6.10 7.75
C TYR A 65 3.62 -4.90 8.54
N ALA A 66 3.06 -3.93 7.83
CA ALA A 66 2.16 -2.92 8.38
C ALA A 66 1.01 -2.67 7.40
N PHE A 67 -0.13 -2.21 7.90
CA PHE A 67 -1.36 -2.09 7.11
C PHE A 67 -1.96 -0.70 7.21
N PHE A 68 -2.56 -0.23 6.13
CA PHE A 68 -3.34 1.00 6.11
C PHE A 68 -4.51 0.90 5.14
N SER A 69 -5.41 1.86 5.22
CA SER A 69 -6.52 2.01 4.28
C SER A 69 -6.46 3.37 3.60
N ASP A 70 -6.88 3.41 2.33
CA ASP A 70 -7.07 4.66 1.62
C ASP A 70 -8.49 5.23 1.86
N PRO A 71 -8.79 6.46 1.40
CA PRO A 71 -10.09 7.09 1.62
C PRO A 71 -11.29 6.34 1.01
N ASP A 72 -11.05 5.48 0.02
CA ASP A 72 -12.10 4.67 -0.63
C ASP A 72 -12.30 3.32 0.08
N GLY A 73 -11.55 3.06 1.15
CA GLY A 73 -11.65 1.84 1.95
C GLY A 73 -10.88 0.65 1.38
N ASN A 74 -10.01 0.87 0.38
CA ASN A 74 -9.12 -0.20 -0.08
C ASN A 74 -8.08 -0.49 1.00
N SER A 75 -7.73 -1.76 1.20
CA SER A 75 -6.71 -2.14 2.17
C SER A 75 -5.36 -2.40 1.48
N TRP A 76 -4.33 -1.86 2.13
CA TRP A 76 -2.95 -1.88 1.67
C TRP A 76 -2.06 -2.57 2.71
N ALA A 77 -1.08 -3.32 2.24
CA ALA A 77 -0.08 -4.01 3.04
C ALA A 77 1.30 -3.55 2.62
N LEU A 78 2.01 -2.91 3.54
CA LEU A 78 3.46 -2.73 3.45
C LEU A 78 4.11 -4.04 3.84
N GLN A 79 4.99 -4.57 2.99
CA GLN A 79 5.75 -5.78 3.27
C GLN A 79 7.23 -5.47 3.18
N GLN A 80 7.98 -5.76 4.24
CA GLN A 80 9.43 -5.86 4.16
C GLN A 80 9.86 -7.32 4.12
N ILE A 81 10.86 -7.61 3.29
CA ILE A 81 11.54 -8.91 3.21
C ILE A 81 13.03 -8.66 3.40
N SER A 82 13.55 -9.01 4.57
CA SER A 82 14.98 -8.98 4.85
C SER A 82 15.67 -10.08 4.04
N ARG A 83 16.77 -9.72 3.36
CA ARG A 83 17.64 -10.65 2.65
C ARG A 83 18.62 -11.35 3.58
#